data_AF-A0A3D5DBW2-F1
#
_entry.id   AF-A0A3D5DBW2-F1
#
_cell.length_a   1.000
_cell.length_b   1.000
_cell.length_c   1.000
_cell.angle_alpha   90.00
_cell.angle_beta   90.00
_cell.angle_gamma   90.00
#
_symmetry.space_group_name_H-M   'P 1'
#
loop_
_entity.id
_entity.type
_entity.pdbx_description
1 polymer ?
#
loop_
_entity_poly.entity_id
_entity_poly.type
_entity_poly.pdbx_seq_one_letter_code
_entity_poly.pdbx_strand_id
1 'polypeptide(L)'
;MKKRTLILLLFFSAACWGEWTKVAESDDSDFYVDYERIKHRGAFVYYWRLVDLAKLTGGDMSIISYEIADCEIFRVKTLQRTRYSGSMGEGESSTAPEASSSDWRQPSAHSSLEWVLKAVCGE
;
A
#
# COMPACT_ATOMS: atom_id res chain seq x y z
N MET A 1 -6.00 37.63 42.55
CA MET A 1 -6.40 36.22 42.32
C MET A 1 -5.55 35.66 41.19
N LYS A 2 -4.54 34.84 41.50
CA LYS A 2 -3.51 34.39 40.54
C LYS A 2 -4.01 33.12 39.85
N LYS A 3 -4.47 33.22 38.59
CA LYS A 3 -4.93 32.08 37.79
C LYS A 3 -3.71 31.22 37.44
N ARG A 4 -3.66 29.96 37.91
CA ARG A 4 -2.62 28.99 37.54
C ARG A 4 -3.11 28.24 36.30
N THR A 5 -2.59 28.60 35.13
CA THR A 5 -2.86 27.86 33.89
C THR A 5 -1.98 26.61 33.88
N LEU A 6 -2.58 25.43 34.02
CA LEU A 6 -1.91 24.15 33.89
C LEU A 6 -1.86 23.80 32.40
N ILE A 7 -0.67 23.86 31.79
CA ILE A 7 -0.46 23.42 30.40
C ILE A 7 -0.21 21.91 30.45
N LEU A 8 -1.22 21.13 30.07
CA LEU A 8 -1.12 19.68 29.93
C LEU A 8 -0.48 19.40 28.56
N LEU A 9 0.84 19.15 28.54
CA LEU A 9 1.54 18.66 27.35
C LEU A 9 1.12 17.20 27.12
N LEU A 10 0.10 17.01 26.30
CA LEU A 10 -0.24 15.71 25.73
C LEU A 10 0.91 15.31 24.80
N PHE A 11 1.81 14.47 25.31
CA PHE A 11 2.64 13.63 24.46
C PHE A 11 1.72 12.61 23.80
N PHE A 12 1.01 13.03 22.76
CA PHE A 12 0.56 12.10 21.72
C PHE A 12 1.87 11.58 21.13
N SER A 13 2.34 10.44 21.64
CA SER A 13 3.15 9.55 20.83
C SER A 13 2.26 9.20 19.65
N ALA A 14 2.27 10.01 18.60
CA ALA A 14 1.86 9.58 17.29
C ALA A 14 2.75 8.38 17.03
N ALA A 15 2.20 7.20 17.27
CA ALA A 15 2.85 5.99 16.89
C ALA A 15 2.93 6.15 15.37
N CYS A 16 4.13 6.46 14.87
CA CYS A 16 4.40 6.62 13.45
C CYS A 16 4.39 5.20 12.85
N TRP A 17 3.18 4.66 12.72
CA TRP A 17 2.90 3.50 11.91
C TRP A 17 2.51 4.11 10.58
N GLY A 18 3.40 3.99 9.59
CA GLY A 18 3.22 4.61 8.28
C GLY A 18 1.79 4.46 7.77
N GLU A 19 1.15 5.61 7.53
CA GLU A 19 -0.27 5.67 7.26
C GLU A 19 -0.54 5.21 5.82
N TRP A 20 -1.34 4.14 5.67
CA TRP A 20 -1.81 3.69 4.37
C TRP A 20 -2.71 4.77 3.77
N THR A 21 -2.32 5.30 2.62
CA THR A 21 -3.12 6.30 1.90
C THR A 21 -3.93 5.63 0.80
N LYS A 22 -5.26 5.77 0.83
CA LYS A 22 -6.14 5.25 -0.23
C LYS A 22 -5.87 6.01 -1.52
N VAL A 23 -5.60 5.30 -2.60
CA VAL A 23 -5.28 5.88 -3.92
C VAL A 23 -6.22 5.43 -5.04
N ALA A 24 -6.94 4.32 -4.85
CA ALA A 24 -7.93 3.85 -5.78
C ALA A 24 -8.99 3.00 -5.08
N GLU A 25 -10.11 2.78 -5.76
CA GLU A 25 -11.17 1.87 -5.35
C GLU A 25 -11.78 1.17 -6.56
N SER A 26 -12.49 0.08 -6.27
CA SER A 26 -13.30 -0.69 -7.20
C SER A 26 -14.50 -1.23 -6.43
N ASP A 27 -15.49 -1.81 -7.12
CA ASP A 27 -16.70 -2.36 -6.49
C ASP A 27 -16.39 -3.40 -5.38
N ASP A 28 -15.26 -4.10 -5.48
CA ASP A 28 -14.90 -5.20 -4.58
C ASP A 28 -13.66 -4.91 -3.71
N SER A 29 -12.98 -3.78 -3.87
CA SER A 29 -11.70 -3.54 -3.18
C SER A 29 -11.27 -2.08 -3.12
N ASP A 30 -10.60 -1.75 -2.02
CA ASP A 30 -9.87 -0.49 -1.81
C ASP A 30 -8.36 -0.70 -1.94
N PHE A 31 -7.67 0.28 -2.51
CA PHE A 31 -6.24 0.21 -2.80
C PHE A 31 -5.49 1.33 -2.11
N TYR A 32 -4.42 0.98 -1.39
CA TYR A 32 -3.65 1.92 -0.60
C TYR A 32 -2.15 1.82 -0.90
N VAL A 33 -1.45 2.91 -0.64
CA VAL A 33 0.01 3.04 -0.76
C VAL A 33 0.56 3.58 0.55
N ASP A 34 1.68 3.00 0.99
CA ASP A 34 2.50 3.54 2.08
C ASP A 34 3.56 4.48 1.48
N TYR A 35 3.25 5.77 1.43
CA TYR A 35 4.12 6.79 0.84
C TYR A 35 5.42 6.98 1.63
N GLU A 36 5.40 6.79 2.94
CA GLU A 36 6.57 6.98 3.81
C GLU A 36 7.68 5.97 3.50
N ARG A 37 7.31 4.80 2.96
CA ARG A 37 8.25 3.72 2.64
C ARG A 37 8.63 3.66 1.17
N ILE A 38 8.23 4.64 0.36
CA ILE A 38 8.64 4.71 -1.05
C ILE A 38 10.16 4.91 -1.15
N LYS A 39 10.79 4.17 -2.06
CA LYS A 39 12.22 4.29 -2.37
C LYS A 39 12.43 4.48 -3.86
N HIS A 40 13.12 5.55 -4.23
CA HIS A 40 13.51 5.82 -5.61
C HIS A 40 14.91 5.30 -5.91
N ARG A 41 15.09 4.65 -7.06
CA ARG A 41 16.40 4.24 -7.60
C ARG A 41 16.40 4.43 -9.12
N GLY A 42 16.84 5.60 -9.57
CA GLY A 42 16.75 5.97 -10.99
C GLY A 42 15.28 6.02 -11.44
N ALA A 43 14.96 5.33 -12.53
CA ALA A 43 13.61 5.17 -13.07
C ALA A 43 12.68 4.30 -12.22
N PHE A 44 13.23 3.55 -11.25
CA PHE A 44 12.48 2.58 -10.48
C PHE A 44 11.99 3.13 -9.16
N VAL A 45 10.71 2.91 -8.87
CA VAL A 45 10.04 3.24 -7.62
C VAL A 45 9.64 1.97 -6.90
N TYR A 46 10.15 1.77 -5.70
CA TYR A 46 9.80 0.63 -4.86
C TYR A 46 8.82 1.08 -3.80
N TYR A 47 7.70 0.37 -3.65
CA TYR A 47 6.61 0.79 -2.78
C TYR A 47 5.84 -0.42 -2.22
N TRP A 48 5.10 -0.17 -1.14
CA TRP A 48 4.14 -1.13 -0.61
C TRP A 48 2.74 -0.74 -1.08
N ARG A 49 1.99 -1.74 -1.57
CA ARG A 49 0.57 -1.63 -1.88
C ARG A 49 -0.23 -2.51 -0.94
N LEU A 50 -1.32 -1.98 -0.40
CA LEU A 50 -2.35 -2.76 0.30
C LEU A 50 -3.61 -2.79 -0.55
N VAL A 51 -4.20 -3.98 -0.66
CA VAL A 51 -5.53 -4.20 -1.25
C VAL A 51 -6.42 -4.71 -0.14
N ASP A 52 -7.48 -3.96 0.18
CA ASP A 52 -8.48 -4.36 1.16
C ASP A 52 -9.74 -4.83 0.44
N LEU A 53 -10.18 -6.05 0.72
CA LEU A 53 -11.26 -6.72 -0.01
C LEU A 53 -12.59 -6.47 0.71
N ALA A 54 -13.62 -6.10 -0.05
CA ALA A 54 -14.97 -5.90 0.49
C ALA A 54 -15.59 -7.22 1.01
N LYS A 55 -15.08 -8.38 0.57
CA LYS A 55 -15.53 -9.71 0.96
C LYS A 55 -14.40 -10.73 0.94
N LEU A 56 -14.56 -11.79 1.72
CA LEU A 56 -13.64 -12.92 1.75
C LEU A 56 -13.43 -13.50 0.34
N THR A 57 -12.18 -13.56 -0.10
CA THR A 57 -11.78 -14.16 -1.38
C THR A 57 -10.71 -15.21 -1.12
N GLY A 58 -11.07 -16.49 -1.26
CA GLY A 58 -10.13 -17.59 -1.02
C GLY A 58 -9.65 -17.71 0.43
N GLY A 59 -10.39 -17.14 1.39
CA GLY A 59 -10.02 -17.08 2.81
C GLY A 59 -9.28 -15.78 3.20
N ASP A 60 -8.95 -14.94 2.24
CA ASP A 60 -8.26 -13.67 2.48
C ASP A 60 -9.23 -12.48 2.49
N MET A 61 -8.95 -11.49 3.33
CA MET A 61 -9.64 -10.19 3.41
C MET A 61 -8.74 -9.03 3.00
N SER A 62 -7.42 -9.20 3.01
CA SER A 62 -6.51 -8.18 2.49
C SER A 62 -5.20 -8.77 1.97
N ILE A 63 -4.52 -8.00 1.13
CA ILE A 63 -3.26 -8.39 0.49
C ILE A 63 -2.29 -7.21 0.59
N ILE A 64 -1.10 -7.43 1.14
CA ILE A 64 0.00 -6.47 1.09
C ILE A 64 1.06 -6.98 0.11
N SER A 65 1.48 -6.13 -0.81
CA SER A 65 2.50 -6.46 -1.82
C SER A 65 3.64 -5.45 -1.77
N TYR A 66 4.87 -5.93 -1.84
CA TYR A 66 6.03 -5.08 -2.15
C TYR A 66 6.26 -5.12 -3.66
N GLU A 67 6.27 -3.95 -4.29
CA GLU A 67 6.28 -3.82 -5.75
C GLU A 67 7.40 -2.89 -6.20
N ILE A 68 7.82 -3.08 -7.45
CA ILE A 68 8.69 -2.17 -8.19
C ILE A 68 7.92 -1.64 -9.40
N ALA A 69 7.81 -0.33 -9.52
CA ALA A 69 7.33 0.37 -10.70
C ALA A 69 8.53 0.88 -11.51
N ASP A 70 8.44 0.75 -12.82
CA ASP A 70 9.28 1.44 -13.80
C ASP A 70 8.43 2.58 -14.36
N CYS A 71 8.63 3.79 -13.83
CA CYS A 71 7.79 4.94 -14.16
C CYS A 71 8.11 5.54 -15.54
N GLU A 72 9.26 5.22 -16.15
CA GLU A 72 9.58 5.68 -17.51
C GLU A 72 8.74 4.96 -18.57
N ILE A 73 8.44 3.67 -18.37
CA ILE A 73 7.68 2.82 -19.31
C ILE A 73 6.30 2.45 -18.75
N PHE A 74 5.99 2.92 -17.54
CA PHE A 74 4.70 2.74 -16.86
C PHE A 74 4.28 1.27 -16.70
N ARG A 75 5.12 0.49 -15.99
CA ARG A 75 4.89 -0.94 -15.71
C ARG A 75 5.26 -1.30 -14.28
N VAL A 76 4.69 -2.38 -13.76
CA VAL A 76 4.91 -2.88 -12.40
C VAL A 76 5.39 -4.32 -12.40
N LYS A 77 6.18 -4.68 -11.40
CA LYS A 77 6.45 -6.06 -11.02
C LYS A 77 6.24 -6.22 -9.52
N THR A 78 5.58 -7.30 -9.12
CA THR A 78 5.43 -7.64 -7.69
C THR A 78 6.66 -8.45 -7.27
N LEU A 79 7.23 -8.12 -6.10
CA LEU A 79 8.44 -8.76 -5.57
C LEU A 79 8.09 -9.73 -4.43
N GLN A 80 7.10 -9.36 -3.62
CA GLN A 80 6.61 -10.16 -2.50
C GLN A 80 5.12 -9.91 -2.34
N ARG A 81 4.38 -10.94 -1.95
CA ARG A 81 2.96 -10.85 -1.60
C ARG A 81 2.69 -11.56 -0.28
N THR A 82 2.02 -10.86 0.62
CA THR A 82 1.48 -11.42 1.86
C THR A 82 -0.03 -11.29 1.85
N ARG A 83 -0.71 -12.39 2.14
CA ARG A 83 -2.16 -12.51 2.22
C ARG A 83 -2.57 -12.58 3.68
N TYR A 84 -3.70 -11.97 4.02
CA TYR A 84 -4.18 -11.82 5.38
C TYR A 84 -5.65 -12.22 5.48
N SER A 85 -6.01 -12.93 6.55
CA SER A 85 -7.39 -13.32 6.83
C SER A 85 -8.26 -12.18 7.36
N GLY A 86 -7.64 -11.10 7.84
CA GLY A 86 -8.31 -9.86 8.25
C GLY A 86 -8.14 -8.73 7.23
N SER A 87 -8.95 -7.70 7.40
CA SER A 87 -8.88 -6.45 6.63
C SER A 87 -7.61 -5.67 7.02
N MET A 88 -7.17 -4.77 6.13
CA MET A 88 -6.06 -3.84 6.37
C MET A 88 -4.72 -4.47 6.85
N GLY A 89 -4.44 -5.72 6.44
CA GLY A 89 -3.23 -6.43 6.81
C GLY A 89 -3.25 -7.03 8.21
N GLU A 90 -4.43 -7.22 8.81
CA GLU A 90 -4.60 -7.83 10.12
C GLU A 90 -4.92 -9.33 10.05
N GLY A 91 -4.82 -10.00 11.19
CA GLY A 91 -5.15 -11.43 11.30
C GLY A 91 -4.00 -12.37 10.92
N GLU A 92 -4.37 -13.62 10.64
CA GLU A 92 -3.40 -14.64 10.22
C GLU A 92 -2.87 -14.31 8.83
N SER A 93 -1.58 -14.58 8.59
CA SER A 93 -0.95 -14.24 7.33
C SER A 93 -0.15 -15.37 6.73
N SER A 94 -0.10 -15.39 5.40
CA SER A 94 0.80 -16.24 4.63
C SER A 94 1.58 -15.39 3.64
N THR A 95 2.91 -15.54 3.65
CA THR A 95 3.81 -14.81 2.75
C THR A 95 4.35 -15.77 1.71
N ALA A 96 4.18 -15.40 0.44
CA ALA A 96 4.86 -16.05 -0.66
C ALA A 96 5.86 -15.05 -1.27
N PRO A 97 7.18 -15.35 -1.29
CA PRO A 97 8.05 -14.68 -2.22
C PRO A 97 7.50 -14.96 -3.63
N GLU A 98 7.29 -13.93 -4.44
CA GLU A 98 6.87 -14.18 -5.81
C GLU A 98 8.05 -14.80 -6.55
N ALA A 99 7.77 -15.77 -7.42
CA ALA A 99 8.82 -16.43 -8.20
C ALA A 99 9.68 -15.38 -8.91
N SER A 100 10.97 -15.65 -9.08
CA SER A 100 11.89 -14.77 -9.83
C SER A 100 11.37 -14.40 -11.23
N SER A 101 10.48 -15.24 -11.78
CA SER A 101 9.72 -15.07 -13.02
C SER A 101 8.42 -14.27 -12.91
N SER A 102 8.17 -13.49 -11.84
CA SER A 102 7.06 -12.52 -11.85
C SER A 102 7.31 -11.54 -13.00
N ASP A 103 6.48 -11.63 -14.03
CA ASP A 103 6.64 -10.84 -15.25
C ASP A 103 6.21 -9.40 -14.99
N TRP A 104 6.84 -8.48 -15.71
CA TRP A 104 6.40 -7.09 -15.75
C TRP A 104 4.98 -7.02 -16.34
N ARG A 105 4.12 -6.23 -15.70
CA ARG A 105 2.74 -6.00 -16.11
C ARG A 105 2.51 -4.52 -16.39
N GLN A 106 1.85 -4.22 -17.51
CA GLN A 106 1.32 -2.89 -17.76
C GLN A 106 -0.12 -2.79 -17.23
N PRO A 107 -0.53 -1.63 -16.71
CA PRO A 107 -1.91 -1.41 -16.33
C PRO A 107 -2.80 -1.31 -17.56
N SER A 108 -4.00 -1.90 -17.49
CA SER A 108 -5.06 -1.59 -18.44
C SER A 108 -5.65 -0.20 -18.14
N ALA A 109 -6.15 0.49 -19.16
CA ALA A 109 -6.82 1.77 -19.00
C ALA A 109 -8.01 1.65 -18.02
N HIS A 110 -8.17 2.66 -17.17
CA HIS A 110 -9.15 2.80 -16.09
C HIS A 110 -9.09 1.71 -15.02
N SER A 111 -8.01 0.93 -14.93
CA SER A 111 -7.84 -0.08 -13.89
C SER A 111 -7.34 0.53 -12.57
N SER A 112 -7.66 -0.12 -11.44
CA SER A 112 -7.08 0.25 -10.15
C SER A 112 -5.56 0.24 -10.14
N LEU A 113 -4.94 -0.66 -10.94
CA LEU A 113 -3.49 -0.68 -11.09
C LEU A 113 -2.96 0.57 -11.80
N GLU A 114 -3.68 1.09 -12.79
CA GLU A 114 -3.31 2.36 -13.44
C GLU A 114 -3.29 3.50 -12.42
N TRP A 115 -4.35 3.62 -11.62
CA TRP A 115 -4.49 4.67 -10.61
C TRP A 115 -3.40 4.56 -9.52
N VAL A 116 -3.09 3.34 -9.07
CA VAL A 116 -1.98 3.11 -8.13
C VAL A 116 -0.65 3.52 -8.77
N LEU A 117 -0.40 3.16 -10.03
CA LEU A 117 0.85 3.51 -10.73
C LEU A 117 0.99 5.02 -10.92
N LYS A 118 -0.07 5.73 -11.30
CA LYS A 118 -0.09 7.20 -11.37
C LYS A 118 0.26 7.82 -10.03
N ALA A 119 -0.35 7.31 -8.95
CA ALA A 119 -0.13 7.80 -7.60
C ALA A 119 1.34 7.67 -7.13
N VAL A 120 2.01 6.55 -7.44
CA VAL A 120 3.43 6.35 -7.06
C VAL A 120 4.43 6.99 -8.02
N CYS A 121 4.06 7.17 -9.29
CA CYS A 121 4.91 7.82 -10.30
C CYS A 121 4.74 9.35 -10.34
N GLY A 122 3.69 9.89 -9.71
CA GLY A 122 3.42 11.33 -9.69
C GLY A 122 2.77 11.86 -10.98
N GLU A 123 1.92 11.05 -11.61
CA GLU A 123 1.18 11.39 -12.84
C GLU A 123 -0.30 11.73 -12.61
#